data_AF-A0A1M6SGI1-F1
#
_entry.id   AF-A0A1M6SGI1-F1
#
_cell.length_a   1.000
_cell.length_b   1.000
_cell.length_c   1.000
_cell.angle_alpha   90.00
_cell.angle_beta   90.00
_cell.angle_gamma   90.00
#
_symmetry.space_group_name_H-M   'P 1'
#
loop_
_entity.id
_entity.type
_entity.pdbx_description
1 polymer ?
#
loop_
_entity_poly.entity_id
_entity_poly.type
_entity_poly.pdbx_seq_one_letter_code
_entity_poly.pdbx_strand_id
1 'polypeptide(L)'
;MKNLRLLSQNAVEVNISSEDIKNMIESFESVEEVRDISDMFSEEVLGYDINLNGDYIEMILKEQLENFSFDLDDEISEILFEQAQYIGDIMVDNLKEYIEDRYRIEDFQSAYDVYKADINEGIGLTLTLSFGKVKHGKLYELASNFNKNSGLR
;
A
#
# COMPACT_ATOMS: atom_id res chain seq x y z
N MET A 1 3.37 -5.20 -16.87
CA MET A 1 1.91 -5.23 -16.57
C MET A 1 1.47 -6.67 -16.43
N LYS A 2 1.10 -7.05 -15.22
CA LYS A 2 0.76 -8.42 -14.83
C LYS A 2 -0.75 -8.58 -14.80
N ASN A 3 -1.24 -9.77 -15.14
CA ASN A 3 -2.65 -10.10 -15.07
C ASN A 3 -2.81 -11.41 -14.27
N LEU A 4 -3.73 -11.40 -13.31
CA LEU A 4 -4.08 -12.58 -12.53
C LEU A 4 -5.45 -13.10 -12.98
N ARG A 5 -5.52 -14.41 -13.21
CA ARG A 5 -6.76 -15.12 -13.56
C ARG A 5 -7.31 -15.82 -12.33
N LEU A 6 -8.52 -15.44 -11.95
CA LEU A 6 -9.14 -15.86 -10.70
C LEU A 6 -10.60 -16.26 -10.94
N LEU A 7 -11.16 -17.05 -10.03
CA LEU A 7 -12.59 -17.34 -10.02
C LEU A 7 -13.27 -16.39 -9.03
N SER A 8 -14.27 -15.65 -9.51
CA SER A 8 -15.15 -14.85 -8.66
C SER A 8 -16.11 -15.73 -7.84
N GLN A 9 -16.83 -15.13 -6.88
CA GLN A 9 -17.87 -15.79 -6.07
C GLN A 9 -18.91 -16.56 -6.91
N ASN A 10 -19.22 -16.08 -8.12
CA ASN A 10 -20.21 -16.70 -9.01
C ASN A 10 -19.60 -17.75 -9.97
N ALA A 11 -18.37 -18.21 -9.70
CA ALA A 11 -17.59 -19.12 -10.54
C ALA A 11 -17.34 -18.60 -11.97
N VAL A 12 -17.40 -17.28 -12.16
CA VAL A 12 -17.00 -16.61 -13.41
C VAL A 12 -15.52 -16.29 -13.34
N GLU A 13 -14.76 -16.65 -14.38
CA GLU A 13 -13.35 -16.26 -14.50
C GLU A 13 -13.25 -14.74 -14.65
N VAL A 14 -12.47 -14.12 -13.77
CA VAL A 14 -12.18 -12.69 -13.79
C VAL A 14 -10.68 -12.48 -13.99
N ASN A 15 -10.34 -11.44 -14.73
CA ASN A 15 -8.96 -10.99 -14.91
C ASN A 15 -8.75 -9.72 -14.08
N ILE A 16 -7.80 -9.77 -13.15
CA ILE A 16 -7.35 -8.59 -12.42
C ILE A 16 -6.02 -8.14 -13.02
N SER A 17 -6.03 -6.95 -13.62
CA SER A 17 -4.83 -6.29 -14.15
C SER A 17 -4.13 -5.52 -13.04
N SER A 18 -2.80 -5.58 -12.99
CA SER A 18 -2.01 -4.73 -12.09
C SER A 18 -2.22 -3.24 -12.37
N GLU A 19 -2.49 -2.87 -13.62
CA GLU A 19 -2.81 -1.49 -14.00
C GLU A 19 -4.17 -1.04 -13.45
N ASP A 20 -5.17 -1.91 -13.44
CA ASP A 20 -6.50 -1.56 -12.89
C ASP A 20 -6.39 -1.24 -11.40
N ILE A 21 -5.64 -2.05 -10.66
CA ILE A 21 -5.43 -1.85 -9.22
C ILE A 21 -4.55 -0.62 -8.97
N LYS A 22 -3.51 -0.39 -9.78
CA LYS A 22 -2.71 0.85 -9.73
C LYS A 22 -3.61 2.08 -9.84
N ASN A 23 -4.51 2.13 -10.82
CA ASN A 23 -5.44 3.24 -11.01
C ASN A 23 -6.41 3.42 -9.83
N MET A 24 -6.78 2.34 -9.12
CA MET A 24 -7.57 2.44 -7.89
C MET A 24 -6.76 3.10 -6.78
N ILE A 25 -5.49 2.70 -6.61
CA ILE A 25 -4.61 3.26 -5.59
C ILE A 25 -4.34 4.75 -5.86
N GLU A 26 -4.09 5.12 -7.13
CA GLU A 26 -3.88 6.51 -7.54
C GLU A 26 -5.11 7.41 -7.33
N SER A 27 -6.29 6.83 -7.06
CA SER A 27 -7.50 7.61 -6.79
C SER A 27 -7.63 8.07 -5.33
N PHE A 28 -6.78 7.57 -4.42
CA PHE A 28 -6.79 7.98 -3.02
C PHE A 28 -6.11 9.34 -2.84
N GLU A 29 -6.75 10.29 -2.14
CA GLU A 29 -6.19 11.63 -1.89
C GLU A 29 -4.85 11.60 -1.11
N SER A 30 -4.65 10.53 -0.33
CA SER A 30 -3.43 10.28 0.44
C SER A 30 -2.25 9.80 -0.39
N VAL A 31 -2.43 9.55 -1.69
CA VAL A 31 -1.41 8.98 -2.58
C VAL A 31 -0.94 10.05 -3.58
N GLU A 32 0.38 10.20 -3.71
CA GLU A 32 1.01 11.10 -4.68
C GLU A 32 1.47 10.35 -5.93
N GLU A 33 2.13 9.21 -5.76
CA GLU A 33 2.66 8.40 -6.85
C GLU A 33 2.50 6.91 -6.56
N VAL A 34 2.17 6.14 -7.59
CA VAL A 34 2.17 4.68 -7.55
C VAL A 34 2.97 4.13 -8.71
N ARG A 35 3.88 3.20 -8.41
CA ARG A 35 4.61 2.43 -9.40
C ARG A 35 4.26 0.96 -9.31
N ASP A 36 3.81 0.38 -10.43
CA ASP A 36 3.60 -1.06 -10.55
C ASP A 36 4.96 -1.79 -10.56
N ILE A 37 5.17 -2.64 -9.57
CA ILE A 37 6.35 -3.50 -9.42
C ILE A 37 5.96 -4.98 -9.44
N SER A 38 4.75 -5.31 -9.91
CA SER A 38 4.22 -6.68 -9.94
C SER A 38 5.09 -7.66 -10.73
N ASP A 39 5.80 -7.17 -11.75
CA ASP A 39 6.72 -7.96 -12.58
C ASP A 39 8.00 -8.37 -11.83
N MET A 40 8.28 -7.79 -10.66
CA MET A 40 9.40 -8.16 -9.78
C MET A 40 9.10 -9.39 -8.92
N PHE A 41 7.85 -9.84 -8.88
CA PHE A 41 7.41 -11.00 -8.10
C PHE A 41 7.00 -12.14 -9.03
N SER A 42 7.64 -13.31 -8.89
CA SER A 42 7.30 -14.51 -9.67
C SER A 42 5.99 -15.18 -9.23
N GLU A 43 5.54 -14.88 -8.01
CA GLU A 43 4.33 -15.45 -7.40
C GLU A 43 3.07 -14.78 -7.96
N GLU A 44 1.88 -15.32 -7.72
CA GLU A 44 0.60 -14.67 -8.07
C GLU A 44 0.27 -13.52 -7.11
N VAL A 45 1.18 -12.55 -7.09
CA VAL A 45 1.20 -11.36 -6.25
C VAL A 45 1.25 -10.15 -7.17
N LEU A 46 0.45 -9.14 -6.82
CA LEU A 46 0.59 -7.80 -7.36
C LEU A 46 1.36 -6.96 -6.36
N GLY A 47 2.25 -6.09 -6.83
CA GLY A 47 3.08 -5.26 -5.97
C GLY A 47 3.11 -3.82 -6.46
N TYR A 48 3.11 -2.90 -5.51
CA TYR A 48 3.10 -1.46 -5.75
C TYR A 48 4.07 -0.76 -4.82
N ASP A 49 4.92 0.09 -5.40
CA ASP A 49 5.71 1.06 -4.66
C ASP A 49 4.93 2.37 -4.66
N ILE A 50 4.63 2.90 -3.46
CA ILE A 50 3.67 3.98 -3.25
C ILE A 50 4.34 5.09 -2.46
N ASN A 51 4.30 6.30 -3.01
CA ASN A 51 4.61 7.53 -2.27
C ASN A 51 3.29 8.19 -1.82
N LEU A 52 3.20 8.48 -0.54
CA LEU A 52 2.07 9.19 0.04
C LEU A 52 2.22 10.69 -0.14
N ASN A 53 1.09 11.37 -0.26
CA ASN A 53 1.00 12.81 -0.43
C ASN A 53 1.44 13.55 0.84
N GLY A 54 2.57 14.26 0.75
CA GLY A 54 3.14 15.03 1.86
C GLY A 54 2.21 16.11 2.41
N ASP A 55 1.45 16.80 1.55
CA ASP A 55 0.50 17.84 1.99
C ASP A 55 -0.66 17.23 2.81
N TYR A 56 -1.13 16.05 2.42
CA TYR A 56 -2.17 15.32 3.15
C TYR A 56 -1.68 14.88 4.53
N ILE A 57 -0.45 14.39 4.61
CA ILE A 57 0.19 14.01 5.88
C ILE A 57 0.40 15.23 6.76
N GLU A 58 0.91 16.34 6.23
CA GLU A 58 1.12 17.57 6.99
C GLU A 58 -0.21 18.12 7.55
N MET A 59 -1.29 18.02 6.78
CA MET A 59 -2.64 18.38 7.22
C MET A 59 -3.09 17.52 8.41
N ILE A 60 -2.98 16.19 8.31
CA ILE A 60 -3.33 15.26 9.41
C ILE A 60 -2.48 15.56 10.65
N LEU A 61 -1.18 15.75 10.46
CA LEU A 61 -0.26 16.07 11.54
C LEU A 61 -0.63 17.39 12.20
N LYS A 62 -0.96 18.45 11.45
CA LYS A 62 -1.40 19.72 12.03
C LYS A 62 -2.67 19.55 12.87
N GLU A 63 -3.65 18.80 12.38
CA GLU A 63 -4.88 18.50 13.14
C GLU A 63 -4.61 17.75 14.45
N GLN A 64 -3.60 16.86 14.46
CA GLN A 64 -3.20 16.12 15.67
C GLN A 64 -2.29 16.95 16.60
N LEU A 65 -1.37 17.74 16.04
CA LEU A 65 -0.37 18.54 16.75
C LEU A 65 -0.91 19.86 17.30
N GLU A 66 -2.02 20.39 16.80
CA GLU A 66 -2.75 21.48 17.49
C GLU A 66 -3.12 21.08 18.94
N ASN A 67 -3.05 19.79 19.28
CA ASN A 67 -3.24 19.27 20.63
C ASN A 67 -1.94 18.91 21.40
N PHE A 68 -0.74 18.99 20.80
CA PHE A 68 0.50 18.55 21.45
C PHE A 68 1.72 19.43 21.12
N SER A 69 2.43 19.89 22.16
CA SER A 69 3.73 20.56 22.05
C SER A 69 4.85 19.53 22.18
N PHE A 70 5.39 19.04 21.06
CA PHE A 70 6.50 18.05 21.05
C PHE A 70 7.84 18.67 20.64
N ASP A 71 8.92 18.12 21.22
CA ASP A 71 10.32 18.45 20.91
C ASP A 71 10.80 17.61 19.71
N LEU A 72 11.61 18.20 18.83
CA LEU A 72 11.28 18.27 17.40
C LEU A 72 12.00 17.32 16.42
N ASP A 73 12.72 16.27 16.83
CA ASP A 73 13.46 15.44 15.83
C ASP A 73 13.17 13.93 15.88
N ASP A 74 13.39 13.26 17.02
CA ASP A 74 13.22 11.79 17.08
C ASP A 74 11.75 11.35 17.17
N GLU A 75 10.91 12.09 17.90
CA GLU A 75 9.47 11.78 18.04
C GLU A 75 8.69 12.01 16.74
N ILE A 76 9.16 12.94 15.88
CA ILE A 76 8.50 13.22 14.59
C ILE A 76 8.61 12.03 13.64
N SER A 77 9.77 11.35 13.63
CA SER A 77 9.95 10.18 12.76
C SER A 77 9.06 9.00 13.18
N GLU A 78 8.90 8.80 14.50
CA GLU A 78 7.99 7.76 15.03
C GLU A 78 6.53 8.10 14.70
N ILE A 79 6.10 9.34 14.92
CA ILE A 79 4.75 9.80 14.57
C ILE A 79 4.49 9.66 13.07
N LEU A 80 5.44 10.06 12.20
CA LEU A 80 5.31 9.91 10.76
C LEU A 80 5.17 8.44 10.35
N PHE A 81 5.93 7.55 10.98
CA PHE A 81 5.83 6.13 10.74
C PHE A 81 4.47 5.57 11.17
N GLU A 82 3.96 5.98 12.34
CA GLU A 82 2.61 5.62 12.79
C GLU A 82 1.52 6.14 11.84
N GLN A 83 1.64 7.38 11.35
CA GLN A 83 0.70 7.92 10.36
C GLN A 83 0.79 7.16 9.04
N ALA A 84 1.98 6.76 8.61
CA ALA A 84 2.18 5.93 7.42
C ALA A 84 1.41 4.60 7.54
N GLN A 85 1.50 3.96 8.70
CA GLN A 85 0.79 2.71 8.99
C GLN A 85 -0.72 2.93 9.00
N TYR A 86 -1.19 3.98 9.68
CA TYR A 86 -2.61 4.32 9.71
C TYR A 86 -3.20 4.57 8.31
N ILE A 87 -2.50 5.34 7.47
CA ILE A 87 -2.91 5.57 6.08
C ILE A 87 -2.84 4.28 5.26
N GLY A 88 -1.80 3.47 5.46
CA GLY A 88 -1.64 2.17 4.82
C GLY A 88 -2.81 1.22 5.10
N ASP A 89 -3.25 1.16 6.37
CA ASP A 89 -4.38 0.34 6.80
C ASP A 89 -5.70 0.80 6.14
N ILE A 90 -6.00 2.10 6.19
CA ILE A 90 -7.21 2.67 5.56
C ILE A 90 -7.21 2.43 4.05
N MET A 91 -6.07 2.65 3.40
CA MET A 91 -5.94 2.42 1.96
C MET A 91 -6.20 0.97 1.60
N VAL A 92 -5.65 0.03 2.38
CA VAL A 92 -5.85 -1.41 2.17
C VAL A 92 -7.31 -1.81 2.36
N ASP A 93 -7.98 -1.29 3.39
CA ASP A 93 -9.39 -1.57 3.67
C ASP A 93 -10.28 -1.05 2.54
N ASN A 94 -10.10 0.20 2.12
CA ASN A 94 -10.85 0.77 1.00
C ASN A 94 -10.57 0.04 -0.32
N LEU A 95 -9.31 -0.35 -0.58
CA LEU A 95 -8.94 -1.10 -1.77
C LEU A 95 -9.61 -2.47 -1.80
N LYS A 96 -9.70 -3.14 -0.64
CA LYS A 96 -10.42 -4.40 -0.50
C LYS A 96 -11.90 -4.24 -0.86
N GLU A 97 -12.57 -3.21 -0.37
CA GLU A 97 -13.97 -2.91 -0.71
C GLU A 97 -14.14 -2.71 -2.22
N TYR A 98 -13.27 -1.91 -2.86
CA TYR A 98 -13.33 -1.69 -4.32
C TYR A 98 -13.12 -2.97 -5.14
N ILE A 99 -12.20 -3.82 -4.69
CA ILE A 99 -11.93 -5.11 -5.34
C ILE A 99 -13.12 -6.05 -5.18
N GLU A 100 -13.69 -6.14 -3.99
CA GLU A 100 -14.86 -6.98 -3.71
C GLU A 100 -16.05 -6.54 -4.55
N ASP A 101 -16.32 -5.23 -4.62
CA ASP A 101 -17.42 -4.68 -5.40
C ASP A 101 -17.25 -4.89 -6.91
N ARG A 102 -16.04 -4.65 -7.43
CA ARG A 102 -15.76 -4.71 -8.88
C ARG A 102 -15.62 -6.13 -9.39
N TYR A 103 -14.89 -6.99 -8.66
CA TYR A 103 -14.51 -8.32 -9.14
C TYR A 103 -15.25 -9.46 -8.44
N ARG A 104 -16.01 -9.18 -7.37
CA ARG A 104 -16.71 -10.19 -6.56
C ARG A 104 -15.76 -11.26 -6.04
N ILE A 105 -14.65 -10.84 -5.43
CA ILE A 105 -13.64 -11.70 -4.80
C ILE A 105 -13.57 -11.37 -3.31
N GLU A 106 -13.76 -12.38 -2.45
CA GLU A 106 -13.66 -12.21 -0.99
C GLU A 106 -12.26 -12.55 -0.46
N ASP A 107 -11.56 -13.46 -1.13
CA ASP A 107 -10.23 -13.88 -0.72
C ASP A 107 -9.21 -12.84 -1.17
N PHE A 108 -9.01 -11.85 -0.32
CA PHE A 108 -8.05 -10.76 -0.48
C PHE A 108 -7.07 -10.78 0.68
N GLN A 109 -5.80 -10.89 0.34
CA GLN A 109 -4.67 -10.83 1.27
C GLN A 109 -3.78 -9.67 0.85
N SER A 110 -3.37 -8.86 1.80
CA SER A 110 -2.50 -7.72 1.59
C SER A 110 -1.46 -7.65 2.69
N ALA A 111 -0.32 -7.03 2.39
CA ALA A 111 0.62 -6.55 3.38
C ALA A 111 1.42 -5.38 2.79
N TYR A 112 1.87 -4.47 3.63
CA TYR A 112 2.78 -3.41 3.23
C TYR A 112 3.97 -3.31 4.18
N ASP A 113 5.09 -2.78 3.68
CA ASP A 113 6.27 -2.42 4.47
C ASP A 113 6.65 -0.97 4.15
N VAL A 114 6.55 -0.10 5.16
CA VAL A 114 6.98 1.30 5.08
C VAL A 114 8.51 1.32 5.12
N TYR A 115 9.14 1.85 4.07
CA TYR A 115 10.60 1.89 3.95
C TYR A 115 11.19 3.28 4.19
N LYS A 116 10.36 4.32 4.07
CA LYS A 116 10.75 5.72 4.27
C LYS A 116 9.61 6.46 4.96
N ALA A 117 9.92 7.21 6.01
CA ALA A 117 9.01 8.15 6.63
C ALA A 117 9.82 9.39 7.04
N ASP A 118 9.85 10.39 6.17
CA ASP A 118 10.60 11.62 6.37
C ASP A 118 9.75 12.83 5.95
N ILE A 119 9.82 13.92 6.70
CA ILE A 119 8.99 15.11 6.44
C ILE A 119 9.38 15.85 5.16
N ASN A 120 10.64 15.76 4.74
CA ASN A 120 11.17 16.42 3.55
C ASN A 120 11.13 15.52 2.33
N GLU A 121 11.40 14.22 2.53
CA GLU A 121 11.45 13.24 1.43
C GLU A 121 10.12 12.50 1.21
N GLY A 122 9.14 12.69 2.11
CA GLY A 122 7.84 12.04 2.07
C GLY A 122 7.82 10.63 2.67
N ILE A 123 6.67 9.98 2.56
CA ILE A 123 6.46 8.62 3.09
C ILE A 123 6.34 7.63 1.93
N GLY A 124 7.17 6.59 1.97
CA GLY A 124 7.21 5.52 0.97
C GLY A 124 6.86 4.16 1.57
N LEU A 125 5.97 3.43 0.92
CA LEU A 125 5.60 2.07 1.30
C LEU A 125 5.53 1.14 0.09
N THR A 126 5.89 -0.12 0.31
CA THR A 126 5.68 -1.18 -0.68
C THR A 126 4.48 -2.01 -0.28
N LEU A 127 3.42 -2.00 -1.09
CA LEU A 127 2.21 -2.80 -0.94
C LEU A 127 2.29 -4.06 -1.79
N THR A 128 1.89 -5.19 -1.22
CA THR A 128 1.78 -6.48 -1.91
C THR A 128 0.40 -7.08 -1.68
N LEU A 129 -0.20 -7.60 -2.75
CA LEU A 129 -1.57 -8.10 -2.78
C LEU A 129 -1.62 -9.51 -3.37
N SER A 130 -2.51 -10.34 -2.84
CA SER A 130 -2.81 -11.67 -3.35
C SER A 130 -4.29 -11.97 -3.19
N PHE A 131 -4.82 -12.75 -4.13
CA PHE A 131 -6.23 -13.14 -4.15
C PHE A 131 -6.37 -14.63 -3.80
N GLY A 132 -5.91 -15.00 -2.59
CA GLY A 132 -6.03 -16.34 -2.01
C GLY A 132 -4.83 -17.30 -2.15
N LYS A 133 -3.82 -16.96 -2.96
CA LYS A 133 -2.68 -17.86 -3.22
C LYS A 133 -1.50 -17.67 -2.25
N VAL A 134 -1.31 -16.45 -1.78
CA VAL A 134 -0.22 -16.07 -0.88
C VAL A 134 -0.81 -15.41 0.36
N LYS A 135 -0.35 -15.87 1.54
CA LYS A 135 -0.81 -15.39 2.85
C LYS A 135 -0.10 -14.10 3.26
N HIS A 136 -0.75 -13.30 4.10
CA HIS A 136 -0.23 -12.05 4.68
C HIS A 136 1.26 -12.08 5.08
N GLY A 137 1.70 -13.06 5.89
CA GLY A 137 3.09 -13.10 6.34
C GLY A 137 4.11 -13.21 5.20
N LYS A 138 3.79 -13.96 4.14
CA LYS A 138 4.64 -14.07 2.95
C LYS A 138 4.61 -12.78 2.12
N LEU A 139 3.44 -12.14 2.02
CA LEU A 139 3.31 -10.83 1.37
C LEU A 139 4.21 -9.78 2.04
N TYR A 140 4.20 -9.73 3.38
CA TYR A 140 5.08 -8.83 4.13
C TYR A 140 6.56 -9.10 3.86
N GLU A 141 6.97 -10.38 3.84
CA GLU A 141 8.35 -10.75 3.47
C GLU A 141 8.72 -10.27 2.06
N LEU A 142 7.82 -10.38 1.08
CA LEU A 142 8.06 -9.92 -0.29
C LEU A 142 8.24 -8.40 -0.34
N ALA A 143 7.36 -7.65 0.31
CA ALA A 143 7.45 -6.19 0.40
C ALA A 143 8.79 -5.77 1.04
N SER A 144 9.13 -6.34 2.20
CA SER A 144 10.35 -6.00 2.92
C SER A 144 11.63 -6.39 2.16
N ASN A 145 11.62 -7.54 1.48
CA ASN A 145 12.77 -7.95 0.67
C ASN A 145 12.93 -7.09 -0.58
N PHE A 146 11.84 -6.65 -1.20
CA PHE A 146 11.91 -5.69 -2.30
C PHE A 146 12.57 -4.39 -1.84
N ASN A 147 12.14 -3.83 -0.71
CA ASN A 147 12.71 -2.60 -0.15
C ASN A 147 14.24 -2.72 0.05
N LYS A 148 14.70 -3.81 0.66
CA LYS A 148 16.13 -4.08 0.89
C LYS A 148 16.93 -4.24 -0.39
N ASN A 149 16.39 -4.95 -1.39
CA ASN A 149 17.11 -5.25 -2.63
C ASN A 149 17.13 -4.07 -3.60
N SER A 150 16.14 -3.19 -3.52
CA SER A 150 16.04 -1.99 -4.36
C SER A 150 16.81 -0.79 -3.81
N GLY A 151 17.43 -0.92 -2.64
CA GLY A 151 18.13 0.18 -1.97
C GLY A 151 17.20 1.28 -1.45
N LEU A 152 15.93 0.94 -1.22
CA LEU A 152 14.93 1.84 -0.62
C LEU A 152 15.05 1.87 0.90
N ARG A 153 15.78 0.91 1.50
CA ARG A 153 15.99 0.74 2.94
C ARG A 153 17.45 0.40 3.23
#